data_AF-A0A953NSC4-F1
#
_entry.id   AF-A0A953NSC4-F1
#
_cell.length_a   1.000
_cell.length_b   1.000
_cell.length_c   1.000
_cell.angle_alpha   90.00
_cell.angle_beta   90.00
_cell.angle_gamma   90.00
#
_symmetry.space_group_name_H-M   'P 1'
#
loop_
_entity.id
_entity.type
_entity.pdbx_description
1 polymer ?
#
loop_
_entity_poly.entity_id
_entity_poly.type
_entity_poly.pdbx_seq_one_letter_code
_entity_poly.pdbx_strand_id
1 'polypeptide(L)'
;DAAGRKCLCNALMANIGHAQTRQGKYTEQGLVTSGDDLTEIARFLPPGATTYTAADVVAKLLGPLPQPADEPLLPAEVTAAQS
;
A
#
# COMPACT_ATOMS: atom_id res chain seq x y z
N ASP A 1 9.59 28.60 -10.42
CA ASP A 1 9.33 27.31 -11.09
C ASP A 1 10.22 27.17 -12.31
N ALA A 2 10.58 25.95 -12.68
CA ALA A 2 11.06 25.68 -14.04
C ALA A 2 9.94 24.96 -14.79
N ALA A 3 9.89 25.13 -16.11
CA ALA A 3 8.85 24.55 -16.94
C ALA A 3 8.71 23.03 -16.68
N GLY A 4 7.48 22.57 -16.48
CA GLY A 4 7.15 21.16 -16.29
C GLY A 4 7.39 20.57 -14.89
N ARG A 5 7.99 21.32 -13.94
CA ARG A 5 8.14 20.85 -12.56
C ARG A 5 6.89 21.13 -11.72
N LYS A 6 6.49 20.14 -10.92
CA LYS A 6 5.42 20.26 -9.91
C LYS A 6 6.02 20.46 -8.52
N CYS A 7 5.36 21.24 -7.68
CA CYS A 7 5.71 21.38 -6.27
C CYS A 7 5.08 20.23 -5.46
N LEU A 8 5.90 19.23 -5.09
CA LEU A 8 5.44 18.07 -4.33
C LEU A 8 4.68 18.47 -3.05
N CYS A 9 5.25 19.35 -2.23
CA CYS A 9 4.62 19.77 -0.97
C CYS A 9 3.25 20.41 -1.20
N ASN A 10 3.14 21.26 -2.22
CA ASN A 10 1.88 21.96 -2.50
C ASN A 10 0.81 21.02 -3.08
N ALA A 11 1.22 20.08 -3.92
CA ALA A 11 0.32 19.05 -4.46
C ALA A 11 -0.17 18.07 -3.39
N LEU A 12 0.66 17.75 -2.39
CA LEU A 12 0.23 16.95 -1.23
C LEU A 12 -0.78 17.71 -0.36
N MET A 13 -0.56 19.01 -0.09
CA MET A 13 -1.53 19.84 0.65
C MET A 13 -2.85 20.03 -0.12
N ALA A 14 -2.81 19.99 -1.45
CA ALA A 14 -4.00 20.06 -2.28
C ALA A 14 -4.95 18.88 -2.08
N ASN A 15 -4.46 17.69 -1.71
CA ASN A 15 -5.29 16.52 -1.40
C ASN A 15 -6.29 16.77 -0.27
N ILE A 16 -5.97 17.69 0.63
CA ILE A 16 -6.81 18.05 1.79
C ILE A 16 -7.43 19.45 1.65
N GLY A 17 -7.47 20.00 0.43
CA GLY A 17 -8.06 21.32 0.16
C GLY A 17 -7.22 22.52 0.59
N HIS A 18 -5.95 22.30 0.97
CA HIS A 18 -5.04 23.34 1.48
C HIS A 18 -3.93 23.71 0.50
N ALA A 19 -4.20 23.61 -0.80
CA ALA A 19 -3.27 24.06 -1.83
C ALA A 19 -2.97 25.56 -1.67
N GLN A 20 -1.69 25.92 -1.70
CA GLN A 20 -1.23 27.30 -1.70
C GLN A 20 -1.20 27.84 -3.13
N THR A 21 -1.71 29.06 -3.30
CA THR A 21 -1.57 29.79 -4.57
C THR A 21 -0.18 30.39 -4.67
N ARG A 22 0.65 29.91 -5.60
CA ARG A 22 1.96 30.51 -5.89
C ARG A 22 1.83 31.64 -6.91
N GLN A 23 2.50 32.75 -6.62
CA GLN A 23 2.57 33.95 -7.49
C GLN A 23 1.18 34.46 -7.94
N GLY A 24 0.13 34.18 -7.17
CA GLY A 24 -1.25 34.57 -7.48
C GLY A 24 -1.85 33.93 -8.73
N LYS A 25 -1.16 32.99 -9.38
CA LYS A 25 -1.51 32.51 -10.73
C LYS A 25 -1.68 31.00 -10.84
N TYR A 26 -1.25 30.25 -9.84
CA TYR A 26 -1.21 28.80 -9.94
C TYR A 26 -1.46 28.13 -8.59
N THR A 27 -2.36 27.14 -8.62
CA THR A 27 -2.66 26.25 -7.53
C THR A 27 -2.40 24.83 -8.02
N GLU A 28 -1.62 24.05 -7.27
CA GLU A 28 -1.33 22.66 -7.62
C GLU A 28 -2.58 21.79 -7.48
N GLN A 29 -2.69 20.78 -8.33
CA GLN A 29 -3.69 19.73 -8.16
C GLN A 29 -3.24 18.74 -7.08
N GLY A 30 -4.21 18.01 -6.52
CA GLY A 30 -3.91 16.85 -5.69
C GLY A 30 -2.98 15.86 -6.38
N LEU A 31 -2.18 15.16 -5.60
CA LEU A 31 -1.23 14.17 -6.07
C LEU A 31 -1.48 12.83 -5.37
N VAL A 32 -1.62 11.78 -6.18
CA VAL A 32 -1.57 10.38 -5.71
C VAL A 32 -0.19 9.84 -6.00
N THR A 33 0.44 9.20 -5.01
CA THR A 33 1.76 8.57 -5.13
C THR A 33 1.65 7.08 -4.84
N SER A 34 2.25 6.25 -5.68
CA SER A 34 2.32 4.80 -5.43
C SER A 34 3.27 4.43 -4.29
N GLY A 35 4.16 5.34 -3.89
CA GLY A 35 5.20 5.05 -2.89
C GLY A 35 6.10 3.90 -3.32
N ASP A 36 6.65 3.18 -2.34
CA ASP A 36 7.52 2.02 -2.56
C ASP A 36 6.75 0.72 -2.84
N ASP A 37 5.45 0.66 -2.53
CA ASP A 37 4.58 -0.53 -2.67
C ASP A 37 4.29 -0.90 -4.14
N LEU A 38 4.83 -0.14 -5.11
CA LEU A 38 4.71 -0.45 -6.53
C LEU A 38 5.38 -1.78 -6.89
N THR A 39 6.44 -2.20 -6.18
CA THR A 39 7.08 -3.50 -6.42
C THR A 39 6.18 -4.67 -6.02
N GLU A 40 5.24 -4.43 -5.11
CA GLU A 40 4.38 -5.46 -4.55
C GLU A 40 3.11 -5.70 -5.37
N ILE A 41 2.83 -4.90 -6.41
CA ILE A 41 1.57 -4.99 -7.17
C ILE A 41 1.37 -6.34 -7.84
N ALA A 42 2.46 -7.08 -8.11
CA ALA A 42 2.41 -8.40 -8.73
C ALA A 42 1.60 -9.41 -7.87
N ARG A 43 1.48 -9.18 -6.56
CA ARG A 43 0.65 -10.01 -5.66
C ARG A 43 -0.84 -10.01 -5.98
N PHE A 44 -1.29 -9.02 -6.77
CA PHE A 44 -2.67 -8.88 -7.22
C PHE A 44 -2.93 -9.47 -8.60
N LEU A 45 -1.90 -9.95 -9.32
CA LEU A 45 -2.08 -10.59 -10.62
C LEU A 45 -2.71 -12.00 -10.44
N PRO A 46 -3.78 -12.31 -11.18
CA PRO A 46 -4.25 -13.68 -11.30
C PRO A 46 -3.16 -14.60 -11.89
N PRO A 47 -3.19 -15.92 -11.62
CA PRO A 47 -2.22 -16.86 -12.17
C PRO A 47 -2.15 -16.79 -13.70
N GLY A 48 -0.95 -16.54 -14.24
CA GLY A 48 -0.71 -16.45 -15.68
C GLY A 48 -1.18 -15.14 -16.33
N ALA A 49 -1.72 -14.18 -15.56
CA ALA A 49 -2.15 -12.89 -16.08
C ALA A 49 -1.03 -11.84 -16.05
N THR A 50 -1.10 -10.88 -16.97
CA THR A 50 -0.21 -9.70 -17.03
C THR A 50 -0.91 -8.41 -16.62
N THR A 51 -2.20 -8.47 -16.32
CA THR A 51 -3.03 -7.35 -15.87
C THR A 51 -3.89 -7.77 -14.68
N TYR A 52 -4.29 -6.78 -13.88
CA TYR A 52 -5.23 -6.94 -12.78
C TYR A 52 -6.25 -5.80 -12.78
N THR A 53 -7.37 -6.04 -12.14
CA THR A 53 -8.45 -5.07 -11.96
C THR A 53 -8.55 -4.64 -10.50
N ALA A 54 -9.27 -3.56 -10.23
CA ALA A 54 -9.61 -3.19 -8.85
C ALA A 54 -10.40 -4.30 -8.12
N ALA A 55 -11.21 -5.08 -8.85
CA ALA A 55 -11.94 -6.20 -8.27
C ALA A 55 -10.99 -7.31 -7.80
N ASP A 56 -9.92 -7.62 -8.55
CA ASP A 56 -8.91 -8.60 -8.15
C ASP A 56 -8.18 -8.18 -6.87
N VAL A 57 -7.86 -6.88 -6.75
CA VAL A 57 -7.26 -6.29 -5.55
C VAL A 57 -8.19 -6.45 -4.35
N VAL A 58 -9.46 -6.05 -4.49
CA VAL A 58 -10.46 -6.16 -3.41
C VAL A 58 -10.66 -7.61 -2.99
N ALA A 59 -10.79 -8.53 -3.95
CA ALA A 59 -10.93 -9.96 -3.68
C ALA A 59 -9.72 -10.54 -2.94
N LYS A 60 -8.49 -10.10 -3.30
CA LYS A 60 -7.26 -10.53 -2.64
C LYS A 60 -7.15 -10.01 -1.21
N LEU A 61 -7.54 -8.76 -0.96
CA LEU A 61 -7.48 -8.12 0.36
C LEU A 61 -8.57 -8.62 1.32
N LEU A 62 -9.75 -8.94 0.80
CA LEU A 62 -10.90 -9.44 1.58
C LEU A 62 -11.01 -10.96 1.59
N GLY A 63 -10.09 -11.66 0.92
CA GLY A 63 -10.06 -13.12 0.88
C GLY A 63 -9.75 -13.73 2.25
N PRO A 64 -9.96 -15.05 2.41
CA PRO A 64 -9.62 -15.74 3.65
C PRO A 64 -8.16 -15.48 4.02
N LEU A 65 -7.91 -15.12 5.27
CA LEU A 65 -6.54 -15.13 5.78
C LEU A 65 -5.98 -16.55 5.58
N PRO A 66 -4.69 -16.69 5.17
CA PRO A 66 -4.04 -17.98 5.17
C PRO A 66 -4.29 -18.59 6.54
N GLN A 67 -4.94 -19.75 6.59
CA GLN A 67 -4.96 -20.49 7.84
C GLN A 67 -3.48 -20.77 8.14
N PRO A 68 -2.96 -20.41 9.32
CA PRO A 68 -1.67 -20.95 9.72
C PRO A 68 -1.77 -22.44 9.46
N ALA A 69 -0.82 -22.99 8.71
CA ALA A 69 -0.79 -24.42 8.46
C ALA A 69 -0.98 -25.11 9.81
N ASP A 70 -1.75 -26.20 9.85
CA ASP A 70 -1.82 -27.10 11.01
C ASP A 70 -0.40 -27.61 11.32
N GLU A 71 0.43 -26.76 11.89
CA GLU A 71 1.67 -27.13 12.53
C GLU A 71 1.22 -27.69 13.86
N PRO A 72 1.41 -29.00 14.11
CA PRO A 72 0.98 -29.58 15.36
C PRO A 72 1.68 -28.80 16.47
N LEU A 73 0.90 -28.21 17.37
CA LEU A 73 1.39 -27.67 18.63
C LEU A 73 2.26 -28.75 19.26
N LEU A 74 3.57 -28.60 19.19
CA LEU A 74 4.50 -29.47 19.90
C LEU A 74 4.04 -29.49 21.36
N PRO A 75 3.84 -30.66 21.98
CA PRO A 75 3.34 -30.72 23.35
C PRO A 75 4.31 -29.93 24.22
N ALA A 76 3.76 -29.04 25.05
CA ALA A 76 4.52 -28.31 26.06
C ALA A 76 5.37 -29.32 26.84
N GLU A 77 6.69 -29.27 26.69
CA GLU A 77 7.57 -30.10 27.49
C GLU A 77 7.45 -29.66 28.95
N VAL A 78 6.66 -30.44 29.69
CA VAL A 78 6.73 -30.57 31.14
C VAL A 78 8.12 -31.09 31.50
N THR A 79 9.02 -30.19 31.89
CA THR A 79 10.20 -30.56 32.69
C THR A 79 10.08 -29.93 34.07
N ALA A 80 9.54 -30.73 34.97
CA ALA A 80 9.78 -30.60 36.40
C ALA A 80 11.19 -31.10 36.71
N ALA A 81 12.01 -30.28 37.39
CA ALA A 81 13.10 -30.60 38.31
C ALA A 81 13.88 -29.29 38.54
N GLN A 82 13.70 -28.52 39.62
CA GLN A 82 14.19 -28.78 40.98
C GLN A 82 15.55 -29.49 41.02
N SER A 83 16.61 -28.69 41.20
CA SER A 83 17.60 -28.80 42.29
C SER A 83 18.26 -27.45 42.50
#